data_AF-A0AAE4ZXT6-F1
#
_entry.id   AF-A0AAE4ZXT6-F1
#
_cell.length_a   1.000
_cell.length_b   1.000
_cell.length_c   1.000
_cell.angle_alpha   90.00
_cell.angle_beta   90.00
_cell.angle_gamma   90.00
#
_symmetry.space_group_name_H-M   'P 1'
#
loop_
_entity.id
_entity.type
_entity.pdbx_description
1 polymer ?
#
loop_
_entity_poly.entity_id
_entity_poly.type
_entity_poly.pdbx_seq_one_letter_code
_entity_poly.pdbx_strand_id
1 'polypeptide(L)'
;MMSSLSLGFGGATFPLEVLPDRLYRLARWSPFACLNYNPARIYLELSGPELVLPGLVWAVIVTVIAQALTKIARRNLEVQGG
;
A
#
# COMPACT_ATOMS: atom_id res chain seq x y z
N MET A 1 13.52 -7.63 1.19
CA MET A 1 12.18 -8.20 0.90
C MET A 1 11.12 -7.13 0.64
N MET A 2 10.95 -6.11 1.49
CA MET A 2 9.98 -5.02 1.27
C MET A 2 10.20 -4.26 -0.08
N SER A 3 11.46 -4.02 -0.44
CA SER A 3 11.83 -3.34 -1.69
C SER A 3 11.42 -4.11 -2.94
N SER A 4 11.53 -5.45 -2.89
CA SER A 4 11.19 -6.34 -4.01
C SER A 4 9.68 -6.37 -4.29
N LEU A 5 8.87 -6.33 -3.23
CA LEU A 5 7.40 -6.26 -3.32
C LEU A 5 6.94 -4.91 -3.91
N SER A 6 7.56 -3.81 -3.47
CA SER A 6 7.26 -2.47 -4.01
C SER A 6 7.66 -2.34 -5.49
N LEU A 7 8.82 -2.88 -5.89
CA LEU A 7 9.23 -2.85 -7.31
C LEU A 7 8.30 -3.68 -8.21
N GLY A 8 7.96 -4.91 -7.78
CA GLY A 8 7.16 -5.84 -8.58
C GLY A 8 5.66 -5.52 -8.58
N PHE A 9 5.06 -5.28 -7.42
CA PHE A 9 3.62 -5.04 -7.26
C PHE A 9 3.24 -3.55 -7.17
N GLY A 10 4.22 -2.65 -7.11
CA GLY A 10 3.98 -1.21 -7.15
C GLY A 10 3.97 -0.63 -8.56
N GLY A 11 4.29 -1.42 -9.59
CA GLY A 11 4.34 -0.98 -10.99
C GLY A 11 5.55 -0.11 -11.33
N ALA A 12 6.61 -0.16 -10.52
CA ALA A 12 7.83 0.64 -10.73
C ALA A 12 8.77 0.03 -11.79
N THR A 13 8.79 -1.29 -11.94
CA THR A 13 9.62 -1.98 -12.95
C THR A 13 8.85 -2.24 -14.24
N PHE A 14 7.58 -2.62 -14.15
CA PHE A 14 6.71 -2.86 -15.31
C PHE A 14 5.27 -2.43 -14.99
N PRO A 15 4.47 -2.05 -16.01
CA PRO A 15 3.05 -1.77 -15.83
C PRO A 15 2.33 -2.99 -15.23
N LEU A 16 1.38 -2.76 -14.32
CA LEU A 16 0.66 -3.84 -13.63
C LEU A 16 -0.14 -4.73 -14.60
N GLU A 17 -0.50 -4.20 -15.76
CA GLU A 17 -1.24 -4.86 -16.84
C GLU A 17 -0.49 -6.08 -17.42
N VAL A 18 0.82 -6.17 -17.21
CA VAL A 18 1.64 -7.31 -17.63
C VAL A 18 1.43 -8.53 -16.70
N LEU A 19 0.90 -8.33 -15.50
CA LEU A 19 0.65 -9.42 -14.55
C LEU A 19 -0.60 -10.25 -14.92
N PRO A 20 -0.62 -11.56 -14.59
CA PRO A 20 -1.82 -12.38 -14.72
C PRO A 20 -3.00 -11.79 -13.95
N ASP A 21 -4.24 -11.96 -14.44
CA ASP A 21 -5.46 -11.30 -13.92
C ASP A 21 -5.67 -11.37 -12.41
N ARG A 22 -5.25 -12.48 -11.78
CA ARG A 22 -5.34 -12.66 -10.33
C ARG A 22 -4.33 -11.78 -9.60
N LEU A 23 -3.09 -11.75 -10.07
CA LEU A 23 -2.02 -10.94 -9.51
C LEU A 23 -2.27 -9.46 -9.80
N TYR A 24 -2.75 -9.11 -11.00
CA TYR A 24 -3.14 -7.74 -11.34
C TYR A 24 -4.15 -7.19 -10.34
N ARG A 25 -5.22 -7.94 -10.05
CA ARG A 25 -6.25 -7.51 -9.08
C ARG A 25 -5.69 -7.33 -7.67
N LEU A 26 -4.86 -8.27 -7.21
CA LEU A 26 -4.18 -8.19 -5.91
C LEU A 26 -3.24 -6.97 -5.85
N ALA A 27 -2.43 -6.77 -6.88
CA ALA A 27 -1.48 -5.66 -6.97
C ALA A 27 -2.18 -4.31 -6.94
N ARG A 28 -3.23 -4.16 -7.76
CA ARG A 28 -4.01 -2.92 -7.90
C ARG A 28 -4.70 -2.52 -6.60
N TRP A 29 -5.15 -3.50 -5.80
CA TRP A 29 -5.77 -3.25 -4.50
C TRP A 29 -4.76 -3.12 -3.35
N SER A 30 -3.49 -3.43 -3.60
CA SER A 30 -2.43 -3.32 -2.60
C SER A 30 -2.06 -1.85 -2.33
N PRO A 31 -1.48 -1.54 -1.15
CA PRO A 31 -0.97 -0.20 -0.87
C PRO A 31 0.23 0.16 -1.77
N PHE A 32 0.90 -0.82 -2.37
CA PHE A 32 2.10 -0.60 -3.19
C PHE A 32 1.79 0.06 -4.53
N ALA A 33 0.65 -0.27 -5.15
CA ALA A 33 0.22 0.37 -6.39
C ALA A 33 -0.04 1.88 -6.22
N CYS A 34 -0.42 2.30 -5.01
CA CYS A 34 -0.63 3.72 -4.69
C CYS A 34 0.68 4.52 -4.63
N LEU A 35 1.84 3.86 -4.53
CA LEU A 35 3.15 4.51 -4.40
C LEU A 35 3.77 4.90 -5.74
N ASN A 36 3.65 4.07 -6.77
CA ASN A 36 4.31 4.29 -8.06
C ASN A 36 3.33 4.21 -9.25
N TYR A 37 2.53 3.15 -9.33
CA TYR A 37 1.62 2.93 -10.46
C TYR A 37 0.51 3.98 -10.59
N ASN A 38 -0.25 4.27 -9.53
CA ASN A 38 -1.31 5.27 -9.55
C ASN A 38 -0.81 6.68 -9.90
N PRO A 39 0.24 7.23 -9.24
CA PRO A 39 0.75 8.55 -9.59
C PRO A 39 1.33 8.59 -11.01
N ALA A 40 1.98 7.52 -11.49
CA ALA A 40 2.43 7.44 -12.87
C ALA A 40 1.26 7.50 -13.87
N ARG A 41 0.14 6.84 -13.59
CA ARG A 41 -1.05 6.89 -14.47
C ARG A 41 -1.77 8.24 -14.45
N ILE A 42 -1.78 8.92 -13.30
CA ILE A 42 -2.30 10.30 -13.20
C ILE A 42 -1.39 11.25 -13.98
N TYR A 43 -0.08 11.15 -13.79
CA TYR A 43 0.91 12.01 -14.46
C TYR A 43 0.89 11.85 -15.99
N LEU A 44 0.71 10.63 -16.46
CA LEU A 44 0.58 10.32 -17.89
C LEU A 44 -0.83 10.54 -18.44
N GLU A 45 -1.75 11.10 -17.63
CA GLU A 45 -3.15 11.36 -18.00
C GLU A 45 -3.93 10.11 -18.47
N LEU A 46 -3.43 8.91 -18.10
CA LEU A 46 -4.05 7.62 -18.40
C LEU A 46 -5.21 7.30 -17.44
N SER A 47 -5.36 8.08 -16.36
CA SER A 47 -6.44 7.99 -15.38
C SER A 47 -6.64 9.31 -14.65
N GLY A 48 -7.83 9.51 -14.12
CA GLY A 48 -8.16 10.72 -13.40
C GLY A 48 -7.68 10.71 -11.94
N PRO A 49 -7.91 11.84 -11.24
CA PRO A 49 -7.48 12.04 -9.85
C PRO A 49 -8.19 11.11 -8.84
N GLU A 50 -9.23 10.38 -9.24
CA GLU A 50 -9.90 9.37 -8.41
C GLU A 50 -8.95 8.27 -7.89
N LEU A 51 -7.83 8.01 -8.58
CA LEU A 51 -6.81 7.05 -8.14
C LEU A 51 -6.04 7.47 -6.88
N VAL A 52 -6.26 8.68 -6.37
CA VAL A 52 -5.75 9.14 -5.08
C VAL A 52 -6.53 8.53 -3.90
N LEU A 53 -7.84 8.25 -4.08
CA LEU A 53 -8.71 7.75 -3.01
C LEU A 53 -8.22 6.44 -2.37
N PRO A 54 -7.79 5.41 -3.15
CA PRO A 54 -7.23 4.19 -2.56
C PRO A 54 -6.01 4.45 -1.68
N GLY A 55 -5.17 5.43 -2.03
CA GLY A 55 -4.00 5.81 -1.24
C GLY A 55 -4.40 6.42 0.11
N LEU A 56 -5.43 7.28 0.14
CA LEU A 56 -5.97 7.84 1.37
C LEU A 56 -6.57 6.76 2.28
N VAL A 57 -7.33 5.82 1.70
CA VAL A 57 -7.90 4.69 2.44
C VAL A 57 -6.79 3.85 3.09
N TRP A 58 -5.74 3.52 2.33
CA TRP A 58 -4.59 2.78 2.86
C TRP A 58 -3.83 3.55 3.93
N ALA A 59 -3.67 4.86 3.79
CA ALA A 59 -3.05 5.70 4.82
C ALA A 59 -3.82 5.59 6.14
N VAL A 60 -5.15 5.73 6.12
CA VAL A 60 -6.01 5.57 7.29
C VAL A 60 -5.88 4.17 7.90
N ILE A 61 -5.96 3.12 7.07
CA ILE A 61 -5.87 1.73 7.53
C ILE A 61 -4.53 1.48 8.25
N VAL A 62 -3.41 1.89 7.63
CA VAL A 62 -2.07 1.69 8.21
C VAL A 62 -1.92 2.49 9.50
N THR A 63 -2.44 3.72 9.56
CA THR A 63 -2.43 4.52 10.80
C THR A 63 -3.20 3.84 11.92
N VAL A 64 -4.40 3.34 11.65
CA VAL A 64 -5.22 2.64 12.65
C VAL A 64 -4.52 1.36 13.13
N ILE A 65 -3.95 0.58 12.21
CA ILE A 65 -3.17 -0.62 12.55
C ILE A 65 -1.99 -0.26 13.45
N ALA A 66 -1.22 0.77 13.09
CA ALA A 66 -0.07 1.22 13.87
C ALA A 66 -0.47 1.67 15.28
N GLN A 67 -1.56 2.44 15.40
CA GLN A 67 -2.09 2.87 16.70
C GLN A 67 -2.54 1.69 17.55
N ALA A 68 -3.28 0.73 16.96
CA ALA A 68 -3.74 -0.46 17.65
C ALA A 68 -2.56 -1.32 18.16
N LEU A 69 -1.57 -1.58 17.29
CA LEU A 69 -0.37 -2.31 17.66
C LEU A 69 0.41 -1.61 18.78
N THR A 70 0.52 -0.29 18.71
CA THR A 70 1.21 0.49 19.74
C THR A 70 0.48 0.42 21.08
N LYS A 71 -0.86 0.46 21.08
CA LYS A 71 -1.67 0.29 22.29
C LYS A 71 -1.51 -1.11 22.90
N ILE A 72 -1.48 -2.16 22.07
CA ILE A 72 -1.26 -3.54 22.53
C ILE A 72 0.15 -3.68 23.12
N ALA A 73 1.16 -3.18 22.41
CA ALA A 73 2.55 -3.24 22.87
C ALA A 73 2.75 -2.53 24.22
N ARG A 74 2.13 -1.36 24.41
CA ARG A 74 2.17 -0.64 25.70
C ARG A 74 1.58 -1.47 26.85
N ARG A 75 0.44 -2.12 26.64
CA ARG A 75 -0.19 -2.97 27.68
C ARG A 75 0.68 -4.17 28.06
N ASN A 76 1.40 -4.76 27.10
CA ASN A 76 2.32 -5.86 27.39
C ASN A 76 3.60 -5.39 28.10
N LEU A 77 4.09 -4.19 27.77
CA LEU A 77 5.26 -3.58 28.42
C LEU A 77 4.97 -3.16 29.88
N GLU A 78 3.78 -2.66 30.17
CA GLU A 78 3.35 -2.36 31.56
C GLU A 78 3.31 -3.60 32.46
N VAL A 79 3.07 -4.79 31.88
CA VAL A 79 3.04 -6.06 32.62
C VAL A 79 4.45 -6.65 32.84
N GLN A 80 5.44 -6.26 32.03
CA GLN A 80 6.81 -6.78 32.11
C GLN A 80 7.82 -5.80 32.75
N GLY A 81 7.47 -4.52 32.89
CA GLY A 81 8.32 -3.48 33.47
C GLY A 81 8.09 -3.20 34.97
N GLY A 82 7.46 -4.14 35.69
CA GLY A 82 7.33 -4.13 37.16
C GLY A 82 8.45 -4.88 37.83
#